data_AF-A0A0F5JT30-F1
#
_entry.id   AF-A0A0F5JT30-F1
#
_cell.length_a   1.000
_cell.length_b   1.000
_cell.length_c   1.000
_cell.angle_alpha   90.00
_cell.angle_beta   90.00
_cell.angle_gamma   90.00
#
_symmetry.space_group_name_H-M   'P 1'
#
loop_
_entity.id
_entity.type
_entity.pdbx_description
1 polymer ?
#
loop_
_entity_poly.entity_id
_entity_poly.type
_entity_poly.pdbx_seq_one_letter_code
_entity_poly.pdbx_strand_id
1 'polypeptide(L)' 'MKQNLTTALAKVFKRLHYPLDVMLLCVRWYVAYPLSLRHLEEMMAERGIAVDHSTVHRWALKLLPL' A
#
# COMPACT_ATOMS: atom_id res chain seq x y z
N MET A 1 20.19 -12.87 8.27
CA MET A 1 18.76 -13.17 8.51
C MET A 1 17.88 -12.01 7.99
N LYS A 2 17.77 -11.82 6.67
CA LYS A 2 17.02 -10.67 6.07
C LYS A 2 16.16 -11.07 4.84
N GLN A 3 15.51 -12.23 4.87
CA GLN A 3 14.70 -12.70 3.71
C GLN A 3 13.24 -13.08 4.05
N ASN A 4 12.82 -13.03 5.31
CA ASN A 4 11.51 -13.55 5.69
C ASN A 4 10.36 -12.56 5.48
N LEU A 5 10.63 -11.24 5.52
CA LEU A 5 9.60 -10.22 5.29
C LEU A 5 9.11 -10.27 3.84
N THR A 6 10.04 -10.35 2.88
CA THR A 6 9.77 -10.36 1.44
C THR A 6 8.96 -11.55 0.98
N THR A 7 9.06 -12.73 1.61
CA THR A 7 8.36 -13.93 1.15
C THR A 7 6.90 -13.98 1.59
N ALA A 8 6.58 -13.56 2.83
CA ALA A 8 5.19 -13.43 3.29
C ALA A 8 4.45 -12.35 2.50
N LEU A 9 5.12 -11.22 2.30
CA LEU A 9 4.73 -10.15 1.41
C LEU A 9 4.50 -10.65 -0.03
N ALA A 10 5.49 -11.29 -0.66
CA ALA A 10 5.38 -11.82 -2.02
C ALA A 10 4.22 -12.82 -2.20
N LYS A 11 3.89 -13.62 -1.18
CA LYS A 11 2.77 -14.56 -1.21
C LYS A 11 1.40 -13.86 -1.13
N VAL A 12 1.30 -12.77 -0.38
CA VAL A 12 0.13 -11.87 -0.39
C VAL A 12 0.02 -11.12 -1.73
N PHE A 13 1.15 -10.81 -2.37
CA PHE A 13 1.25 -9.95 -3.56
C PHE A 13 1.14 -10.65 -4.91
N LYS A 14 1.20 -11.99 -4.97
CA LYS A 14 1.02 -12.77 -6.21
C LYS A 14 -0.36 -12.61 -6.88
N ARG A 15 -1.31 -11.92 -6.24
CA ARG A 15 -2.69 -11.71 -6.73
C ARG A 15 -3.10 -10.24 -6.81
N LEU A 16 -2.18 -9.29 -6.63
CA LEU A 16 -2.51 -7.86 -6.60
C LEU A 16 -2.13 -7.18 -7.91
N HIS A 17 -3.05 -6.37 -8.43
CA HIS A 17 -2.99 -5.70 -9.73
C HIS A 17 -1.95 -4.54 -9.79
N TYR A 18 -1.32 -4.21 -8.66
CA TYR A 18 -0.48 -3.02 -8.50
C TYR A 18 0.97 -3.42 -8.16
N PRO A 19 1.98 -2.67 -8.64
CA PRO A 19 3.37 -2.86 -8.26
C PRO A 19 3.57 -2.69 -6.74
N LEU A 20 4.47 -3.47 -6.15
CA LEU A 20 4.76 -3.46 -4.72
C LEU A 20 5.18 -2.06 -4.22
N ASP A 21 5.98 -1.35 -5.01
CA ASP A 21 6.50 -0.04 -4.63
C ASP A 21 5.38 0.99 -4.44
N VAL A 22 4.31 0.90 -5.26
CA VAL A 22 3.12 1.76 -5.14
C VAL A 22 2.39 1.46 -3.84
N MET A 23 2.20 0.18 -3.53
CA MET A 23 1.52 -0.26 -2.31
C MET A 23 2.27 0.21 -1.06
N LEU A 24 3.59 -0.01 -1.03
CA LEU A 24 4.45 0.40 0.08
C LEU A 24 4.49 1.93 0.22
N LEU A 25 4.51 2.67 -0.88
CA LEU A 25 4.46 4.13 -0.84
C LEU A 25 3.16 4.63 -0.21
N CYS A 26 2.02 4.06 -0.62
CA CYS A 26 0.70 4.43 -0.06
C CYS A 26 0.63 4.13 1.44
N VAL A 27 1.03 2.93 1.86
CA VAL A 27 1.00 2.54 3.28
C VAL A 27 1.99 3.35 4.10
N ARG A 28 3.19 3.64 3.56
CA ARG A 28 4.17 4.50 4.21
C ARG A 28 3.60 5.89 4.47
N TRP A 29 2.95 6.50 3.47
CA TRP A 29 2.35 7.83 3.63
C TRP A 29 1.16 7.83 4.57
N TYR A 30 0.35 6.77 4.56
CA TYR A 30 -0.75 6.59 5.51
C TYR A 30 -0.26 6.58 6.97
N VAL A 31 0.89 5.96 7.25
CA VAL A 31 1.44 5.88 8.61
C VAL A 31 2.29 7.10 8.97
N ALA A 32 3.02 7.66 8.01
CA ALA A 32 3.98 8.74 8.27
C ALA A 32 3.34 10.12 8.41
N TYR A 33 2.15 10.33 7.84
CA TYR A 33 1.47 11.62 7.81
C TYR A 33 0.01 11.48 8.22
N PRO A 34 -0.60 12.52 8.82
CA PRO A 34 -2.03 12.53 9.17
C PRO A 34 -2.91 12.74 7.92
N LEU A 35 -2.75 11.88 6.92
CA LEU A 35 -3.49 11.91 5.67
C LEU A 35 -4.73 11.01 5.75
N SER A 36 -5.83 11.47 5.15
CA SER A 36 -6.97 10.61 4.90
C SER A 36 -6.66 9.65 3.75
N LEU A 37 -7.33 8.50 3.71
CA LEU A 37 -7.21 7.56 2.60
C LEU A 37 -7.68 8.17 1.27
N ARG A 38 -8.58 9.15 1.31
CA ARG A 38 -9.05 9.91 0.14
C ARG A 38 -7.96 10.83 -0.41
N HIS A 39 -7.19 11.49 0.45
CA HIS A 39 -6.02 12.26 0.01
C HIS A 39 -4.98 11.35 -0.67
N LEU A 40 -4.78 10.12 -0.17
CA LEU A 40 -3.87 9.17 -0.82
C LEU A 40 -4.38 8.73 -2.19
N GLU A 41 -5.69 8.50 -2.33
CA GLU A 41 -6.32 8.21 -3.63
C GLU A 41 -6.10 9.37 -4.62
N GLU A 42 -6.33 10.62 -4.20
CA GLU A 42 -6.10 11.81 -5.03
C GLU A 42 -4.62 11.96 -5.42
N MET A 43 -3.69 11.82 -4.47
CA MET A 43 -2.25 11.87 -4.72
C MET A 43 -1.77 10.76 -5.66
N MET A 44 -2.39 9.59 -5.63
CA MET A 44 -2.10 8.50 -6.57
C MET A 44 -2.69 8.81 -7.94
N ALA A 45 -3.89 9.39 -8.00
CA ALA A 45 -4.52 9.81 -9.25
C ALA A 45 -3.70 10.89 -9.98
N GLU A 46 -3.14 11.87 -9.25
CA GLU A 46 -2.21 12.86 -9.79
C GLU A 46 -0.95 12.23 -10.40
N ARG A 47 -0.54 11.06 -9.89
CA ARG A 47 0.60 10.27 -10.40
C ARG A 47 0.21 9.32 -11.54
N GLY A 48 -1.03 9.40 -12.04
CA GLY A 48 -1.56 8.53 -13.08
C GLY A 48 -1.91 7.11 -12.60
N ILE A 49 -2.00 6.90 -11.29
CA ILE A 49 -2.31 5.61 -10.68
C ILE A 49 -3.71 5.65 -10.09
N ALA A 50 -4.67 5.05 -10.78
CA ALA A 50 -6.03 4.91 -10.24
C ALA A 50 -6.04 3.87 -9.11
N VAL A 51 -6.09 4.33 -7.86
CA VAL A 51 -6.19 3.48 -6.66
C VAL A 51 -7.35 3.97 -5.80
N ASP A 52 -8.33 3.11 -5.55
CA ASP A 52 -9.42 3.43 -4.63
C ASP A 52 -8.95 3.44 -3.16
N HIS A 53 -9.44 4.38 -2.35
CA HIS A 53 -9.14 4.49 -0.91
C HIS A 53 -9.35 3.17 -0.14
N SER A 54 -10.33 2.33 -0.51
CA SER A 54 -10.55 1.03 0.15
C SER A 54 -9.41 0.05 -0.15
N THR A 55 -8.77 0.19 -1.30
CA THR A 55 -7.59 -0.61 -1.69
C THR A 55 -6.40 -0.25 -0.83
N VAL A 56 -6.15 1.04 -0.62
CA VAL A 56 -5.10 1.52 0.30
C VAL A 56 -5.37 1.04 1.73
N HIS A 57 -6.62 1.09 2.19
CA HIS A 57 -7.00 0.58 3.51
C HIS A 57 -6.71 -0.91 3.65
N ARG A 58 -7.07 -1.74 2.66
CA ARG A 58 -6.75 -3.18 2.66
C ARG A 58 -5.25 -3.45 2.67
N TRP A 59 -4.45 -2.60 2.01
CA TRP A 59 -2.99 -2.72 2.07
C TRP A 59 -2.46 -2.40 3.45
N ALA A 60 -2.94 -1.31 4.08
CA ALA A 60 -2.55 -0.95 5.43
C ALA A 60 -2.85 -2.08 6.42
N LEU A 61 -4.05 -2.67 6.39
CA LEU A 61 -4.43 -3.79 7.25
C LEU A 61 -3.58 -5.05 7.04
N LYS A 62 -3.07 -5.29 5.83
CA LYS A 62 -2.23 -6.46 5.51
C LYS A 62 -0.76 -6.24 5.81
N LEU A 63 -0.28 -5.00 5.71
CA LEU A 63 1.12 -4.64 5.79
C LEU A 63 1.55 -4.19 7.18
N LEU A 64 0.61 -3.66 7.96
CA LEU A 64 0.88 -3.20 9.31
C LEU A 64 0.57 -4.33 10.29
N PRO A 65 1.50 -4.64 11.21
CA PRO A 65 1.19 -5.48 12.36
C PRO A 65 0.36 -4.63 13.33
N LEU A 66 -0.96 -4.72 13.22
CA LEU A 66 -1.88 -4.23 14.25
C LEU A 66 -2.00 -5.24 15.39
#